data_AF-A0A0C9XU58-F1
#
_entry.id   AF-A0A0C9XU58-F1
#
_cell.length_a   1.000
_cell.length_b   1.000
_cell.length_c   1.000
_cell.angle_alpha   90.00
_cell.angle_beta   90.00
_cell.angle_gamma   90.00
#
_symmetry.space_group_name_H-M   'P 1'
#
loop_
_entity.id
_entity.type
_entity.pdbx_description
1 polymer ?
#
loop_
_entity_poly.entity_id
_entity_poly.type
_entity_poly.pdbx_seq_one_letter_code
_entity_poly.pdbx_strand_id
1 'polypeptide(L)'
;MEGREITPCSTCGSLIGVIPDPPPKISSVDSPQLESMARSVVYETEQRIADLQEIKRQSLETHQLILRRLEEYHSYAFYHESLLAPIRHFPPELLSEIFIISVTDSASDRFSSASRLSTLRKVCRRWRDIAHTTPRLWNRPPHISARSLLDADPSCLQIYFTLARDLPLSIDVYIDRSCVTGTPMLKTLITHSEQIGELKVHCEWRELRLLSGMSSRLRNLRTLELTTTNSIEDIDTAIFSIAPQLRDVCFMPSMPGYQLSRLGLPWTQLKTVTFNWPDLDYTWMVLSKAPHMEMCTFIQVSNVYIQVANIGNPRGIVRHTGLKGLSLKKDPCGEHTVFPALLFDNLVLPNLNSLLVQLNQLTIDPIIALIARSGCRLIKLALNTPLIKGSLMALLVETPSLTHLEVHFLWPTDISGLTIDKNSKNEPIAPHLRVIHVRNPALMNERSVCLSLNTLIRSRVDSLQSIQDIRLDFNDRYHASLIYGQLRGIPWTPSRDFGHDLTVEWAQSLRELTTSSLPKDEDISSLNAILNEMDKYTTIERPYPATSAIYDNLVDICSLTGDHLEQLQGWREVRARIRLLLKSWAALREEYGKSPQSIWKIQEYSRSSTSLFYLAPPSG
;
A
#
# COMPACT_ATOMS: atom_id res chain seq x y z
N MET A 1 -1.00 -52.16 -66.11
CA MET A 1 -2.13 -51.43 -65.52
C MET A 1 -1.71 -49.97 -65.43
N GLU A 2 -2.51 -49.13 -66.10
CA GLU A 2 -2.59 -47.66 -66.13
C GLU A 2 -1.43 -46.81 -65.59
N GLY A 3 -0.90 -45.95 -66.48
CA GLY A 3 0.08 -44.93 -66.16
C GLY A 3 -0.52 -43.80 -65.32
N ARG A 4 0.28 -43.30 -64.38
CA ARG A 4 0.11 -41.96 -63.80
C ARG A 4 1.14 -41.04 -64.43
N GLU A 5 0.70 -40.17 -65.33
CA GLU A 5 1.47 -38.99 -65.71
C GLU A 5 1.63 -38.09 -64.47
N ILE A 6 2.87 -37.73 -64.17
CA ILE A 6 3.20 -36.78 -63.09
C ILE A 6 3.48 -35.44 -63.76
N THR A 7 2.63 -34.45 -63.52
CA THR A 7 2.80 -33.08 -64.00
C THR A 7 3.71 -32.26 -63.06
N PRO A 8 4.64 -31.45 -63.59
CA PRO A 8 5.52 -30.62 -62.76
C PRO A 8 4.79 -29.43 -62.12
N CYS A 9 5.29 -28.99 -60.96
CA CYS A 9 4.80 -27.79 -60.27
C CYS A 9 5.04 -26.54 -61.14
N SER A 10 3.96 -25.83 -61.50
CA SER A 10 3.95 -24.71 -62.45
C SER A 10 4.67 -23.44 -61.96
N THR A 11 5.13 -23.38 -60.71
CA THR A 11 5.75 -22.17 -60.15
C THR A 11 7.26 -22.28 -59.96
N CYS A 12 7.83 -23.49 -59.88
CA CYS A 12 9.28 -23.68 -59.68
C CYS A 12 9.93 -24.71 -60.60
N GLY A 13 9.18 -25.42 -61.45
CA GLY A 13 9.72 -26.43 -62.38
C GLY A 13 10.40 -27.63 -61.71
N SER A 14 10.39 -27.70 -60.37
CA SER A 14 10.96 -28.81 -59.62
C SER A 14 10.04 -30.03 -59.73
N LEU A 15 10.56 -31.10 -60.33
CA LEU A 15 10.11 -32.45 -60.02
C LEU A 15 10.45 -32.66 -58.55
N ILE A 16 9.45 -32.57 -57.66
CA ILE A 16 9.61 -32.98 -56.26
C ILE A 16 9.93 -34.47 -56.32
N GLY A 17 11.23 -34.77 -56.28
CA GLY A 17 11.77 -36.10 -56.50
C GLY A 17 11.29 -37.03 -55.41
N VAL A 18 10.43 -37.97 -55.80
CA VAL A 18 10.22 -39.21 -55.07
C VAL A 18 11.61 -39.78 -54.80
N ILE A 19 11.95 -40.00 -53.52
CA ILE A 19 13.13 -40.80 -53.16
C ILE A 19 12.99 -42.11 -53.94
N PRO A 20 13.94 -42.51 -54.81
CA PRO A 20 13.83 -43.79 -55.49
C PRO A 20 13.67 -44.88 -54.43
N ASP A 21 12.64 -45.72 -54.54
CA ASP A 21 12.49 -46.87 -53.65
C ASP A 21 13.81 -47.65 -53.62
N PRO A 22 14.25 -48.11 -52.42
CA PRO A 22 15.49 -48.87 -52.31
C PRO A 22 15.46 -50.02 -53.32
N PRO A 23 16.55 -50.27 -54.08
CA PRO A 23 16.55 -51.27 -55.13
C PRO A 23 16.10 -52.62 -54.56
N PRO A 24 15.27 -53.40 -55.27
CA PRO A 24 14.84 -54.71 -54.80
C PRO A 24 16.08 -55.54 -54.47
N LYS A 25 16.06 -56.27 -53.33
CA LYS A 25 17.17 -57.14 -52.90
C LYS A 25 17.63 -58.00 -54.07
N ILE A 26 18.79 -57.69 -54.64
CA ILE A 26 19.34 -58.40 -55.78
C ILE A 26 19.96 -59.70 -55.25
N SER A 27 19.27 -60.82 -55.44
CA SER A 27 19.83 -62.15 -55.31
C SER A 27 20.71 -62.45 -56.53
N SER A 28 22.03 -62.39 -56.33
CA SER A 28 23.09 -63.04 -57.11
C SER A 28 22.87 -63.20 -58.62
N VAL A 29 23.30 -62.22 -59.43
CA VAL A 29 23.88 -62.45 -60.78
C VAL A 29 24.84 -61.30 -61.10
N ASP A 30 26.10 -61.63 -61.44
CA ASP A 30 27.10 -60.71 -61.99
C ASP A 30 26.70 -60.23 -63.39
N SER A 31 26.55 -58.91 -63.57
CA SER A 31 26.42 -58.29 -64.90
C SER A 31 27.17 -56.94 -64.93
N PRO A 32 28.19 -56.76 -65.79
CA PRO A 32 28.96 -55.50 -65.89
C PRO A 32 28.11 -54.30 -66.34
N GLN A 33 26.93 -54.54 -66.91
CA GLN A 33 25.96 -53.50 -67.24
C GLN A 33 25.31 -52.90 -65.98
N LEU A 34 25.12 -53.70 -64.94
CA LEU A 34 24.50 -53.29 -63.69
C LEU A 34 25.45 -52.43 -62.86
N GLU A 35 26.75 -52.75 -62.88
CA GLU A 35 27.79 -51.92 -62.26
C GLU A 35 27.95 -50.57 -62.97
N SER A 36 27.93 -50.55 -64.31
CA SER A 36 27.98 -49.32 -65.10
C SER A 36 26.76 -48.42 -64.83
N MET A 37 25.55 -49.00 -64.82
CA MET A 37 24.33 -48.28 -64.46
C MET A 37 24.38 -47.76 -63.02
N ALA A 38 24.84 -48.57 -62.06
CA ALA A 38 24.99 -48.14 -60.67
C ALA A 38 25.97 -46.97 -60.52
N ARG A 39 27.12 -47.03 -61.20
CA ARG A 39 28.11 -45.93 -61.20
C ARG A 39 27.54 -44.64 -61.80
N SER A 40 26.77 -44.74 -62.89
CA SER A 40 26.10 -43.57 -63.49
C SER A 40 25.07 -42.97 -62.55
N VAL A 41 24.26 -43.80 -61.88
CA VAL A 41 23.25 -43.35 -60.91
C VAL A 41 23.91 -42.71 -59.69
N VAL A 42 25.00 -43.28 -59.19
CA VAL A 42 25.78 -42.70 -58.08
C VAL A 42 26.33 -41.33 -58.48
N TYR A 43 26.97 -41.22 -59.64
CA TYR A 43 27.50 -39.94 -60.13
C TYR A 43 26.41 -38.87 -60.28
N GLU A 44 25.27 -39.21 -60.89
CA GLU A 44 24.13 -38.30 -61.02
C GLU A 44 23.55 -37.89 -59.65
N THR A 45 23.52 -38.82 -58.70
CA THR A 45 23.03 -38.57 -57.33
C THR A 45 24.00 -37.67 -56.56
N GLU A 46 25.31 -37.90 -56.65
CA GLU A 46 26.34 -37.07 -56.03
C GLU A 46 26.31 -35.64 -56.60
N GLN A 47 26.11 -35.49 -57.90
CA GLN A 47 25.97 -34.18 -58.53
C GLN A 47 24.72 -33.44 -58.03
N ARG A 48 23.58 -34.13 -57.91
CA ARG A 48 22.36 -33.55 -57.31
C ARG A 48 22.55 -33.16 -55.84
N ILE A 49 23.31 -33.94 -55.07
CA ILE A 49 23.64 -33.60 -53.67
C ILE A 49 24.47 -32.32 -53.63
N ALA A 50 25.48 -32.17 -54.50
CA ALA A 50 26.29 -30.96 -54.58
C ALA A 50 25.44 -29.72 -54.94
N ASP A 51 24.52 -29.85 -55.91
CA ASP A 51 23.60 -28.77 -56.29
C ASP A 51 22.69 -28.37 -55.11
N LEU A 52 22.15 -29.34 -54.37
CA LEU A 52 21.33 -29.08 -53.18
C LEU A 52 22.12 -28.44 -52.04
N GLN A 53 23.39 -28.81 -51.85
CA GLN A 53 24.27 -28.18 -50.86
C GLN A 53 24.57 -26.73 -51.22
N GLU A 54 24.76 -26.42 -52.50
CA GLU A 54 24.97 -25.06 -52.99
C GLU A 54 23.71 -24.19 -52.83
N ILE A 55 22.53 -24.74 -53.17
CA ILE A 55 21.23 -24.06 -52.91
C ILE A 55 21.07 -23.78 -51.41
N LYS A 56 21.42 -24.74 -50.55
CA LYS A 56 21.37 -24.57 -49.09
C LYS A 56 22.31 -23.45 -48.62
N ARG A 57 23.52 -23.37 -49.18
CA ARG A 57 24.50 -22.31 -48.87
C ARG A 57 23.97 -20.93 -49.27
N GLN A 58 23.48 -20.78 -50.50
CA GLN A 58 22.91 -19.52 -51.00
C GLN A 58 21.65 -19.10 -50.23
N SER A 59 20.80 -20.06 -49.85
CA SER A 59 19.62 -19.80 -49.00
C SER A 59 20.01 -19.30 -47.62
N LEU A 60 21.05 -19.88 -47.00
CA LEU A 60 21.58 -19.44 -45.71
C LEU A 60 22.17 -18.02 -45.79
N GLU A 61 22.94 -17.70 -46.84
CA GLU A 61 23.49 -16.35 -47.05
C GLU A 61 22.38 -15.32 -47.26
N THR A 62 21.37 -15.66 -48.06
CA THR A 62 20.20 -14.81 -48.27
C THR A 62 19.43 -14.59 -46.97
N HIS A 63 19.24 -15.65 -46.17
CA HIS A 63 18.58 -15.58 -44.86
C HIS A 63 19.35 -14.67 -43.89
N GLN A 64 20.68 -14.80 -43.81
CA GLN A 64 21.53 -13.93 -42.99
C GLN A 64 21.45 -12.46 -43.43
N LEU A 65 21.44 -12.20 -44.74
CA LEU A 65 21.27 -10.85 -45.27
C LEU A 65 19.90 -10.26 -44.90
N ILE A 66 18.82 -11.04 -45.03
CA ILE A 66 17.47 -10.62 -44.65
C ILE A 66 17.42 -10.27 -43.17
N LEU A 67 17.96 -11.10 -42.28
CA LEU A 67 18.00 -10.83 -40.85
C LEU A 67 18.74 -9.52 -40.52
N ARG A 68 19.90 -9.29 -41.15
CA ARG A 68 20.65 -8.04 -40.98
C ARG A 68 19.83 -6.82 -41.44
N ARG A 69 19.17 -6.92 -42.60
CA ARG A 69 18.30 -5.84 -43.11
C ARG A 69 17.09 -5.59 -42.22
N LEU A 70 16.48 -6.64 -41.67
CA LEU A 70 15.39 -6.49 -40.71
C LEU A 70 15.87 -5.77 -39.44
N GLU A 71 17.04 -6.11 -38.91
CA GLU A 71 17.62 -5.42 -37.75
C GLU A 71 17.92 -3.93 -38.03
N GLU A 72 18.44 -3.61 -39.22
CA GLU A 72 18.63 -2.24 -39.69
C GLU A 72 17.29 -1.48 -39.76
N TYR A 73 16.25 -2.07 -40.37
CA TYR A 73 14.93 -1.44 -40.48
C TYR A 73 14.21 -1.32 -39.14
N HIS A 74 14.34 -2.30 -38.24
CA HIS A 74 13.81 -2.20 -36.88
C HIS A 74 14.49 -1.06 -36.11
N SER A 75 15.82 -0.93 -36.21
CA SER A 75 16.57 0.17 -35.60
C SER A 75 16.14 1.53 -36.16
N TYR A 76 15.90 1.60 -37.48
CA TYR A 76 15.40 2.81 -38.15
C TYR A 76 13.98 3.17 -37.69
N ALA A 77 13.05 2.23 -37.69
CA ALA A 77 11.68 2.43 -37.21
C ALA A 77 11.66 2.88 -35.75
N PHE A 78 12.41 2.20 -34.87
CA PHE A 78 12.53 2.56 -33.46
C PHE A 78 13.07 3.99 -33.27
N TYR A 79 14.07 4.41 -34.05
CA TYR A 79 14.58 5.77 -34.03
C TYR A 79 13.48 6.79 -34.36
N HIS A 80 12.72 6.57 -35.44
CA HIS A 80 11.66 7.48 -35.87
C HIS A 80 10.47 7.49 -34.91
N GLU A 81 10.06 6.34 -34.37
CA GLU A 81 9.05 6.26 -33.30
C GLU A 81 9.50 7.04 -32.07
N SER A 82 10.79 6.96 -31.71
CA SER A 82 11.34 7.74 -30.58
C SER A 82 11.25 9.25 -30.80
N LEU A 83 11.25 9.74 -32.06
CA LEU A 83 11.06 11.15 -32.38
C LEU A 83 9.61 11.59 -32.16
N LEU A 84 8.66 10.68 -32.38
CA LEU A 84 7.22 10.90 -32.20
C LEU A 84 6.75 10.70 -30.76
N ALA A 85 7.60 10.13 -29.90
CA ALA A 85 7.27 9.85 -28.51
C ALA A 85 6.70 11.10 -27.79
N PRO A 86 5.51 11.01 -27.15
CA PRO A 86 4.85 12.15 -26.51
C PRO A 86 5.74 12.89 -25.51
N ILE A 87 6.64 12.17 -24.82
CA ILE A 87 7.56 12.70 -23.81
C ILE A 87 8.50 13.79 -24.34
N ARG A 88 8.74 13.85 -25.66
CA ARG A 88 9.51 14.92 -26.30
C ARG A 88 8.77 16.25 -26.37
N HIS A 89 7.44 16.24 -26.29
CA HIS A 89 6.62 17.45 -26.38
C HIS A 89 6.27 18.03 -25.00
N PHE A 90 6.62 17.32 -23.92
CA PHE A 90 6.29 17.76 -22.57
C PHE A 90 7.10 19.01 -22.19
N PRO A 91 6.52 20.03 -21.57
CA PRO A 91 7.26 21.13 -20.97
C PRO A 91 8.30 20.62 -19.94
N PRO A 92 9.45 21.30 -19.77
CA PRO A 92 10.46 20.96 -18.77
C PRO A 92 9.90 20.79 -17.36
N GLU A 93 8.89 21.58 -16.99
CA GLU A 93 8.23 21.58 -15.70
C GLU A 93 7.51 20.24 -15.45
N LEU A 94 6.74 19.76 -16.43
CA LEU A 94 6.05 18.46 -16.33
C LEU A 94 7.03 17.29 -16.29
N LEU A 95 8.09 17.35 -17.11
CA LEU A 95 9.16 16.35 -17.07
C LEU A 95 9.86 16.33 -15.70
N SER A 96 10.08 17.50 -15.10
CA SER A 96 10.71 17.60 -13.78
C SER A 96 9.85 16.95 -12.68
N GLU A 97 8.53 17.14 -12.69
CA GLU A 97 7.62 16.48 -11.74
C GLU A 97 7.58 14.97 -11.97
N ILE A 98 7.57 14.51 -13.23
CA ILE A 98 7.67 13.07 -13.55
C ILE A 98 8.98 12.49 -13.00
N PHE A 99 10.11 13.18 -13.17
CA PHE A 99 11.39 12.73 -12.63
C PHE A 99 11.37 12.67 -11.10
N ILE A 100 10.77 13.67 -10.45
CA ILE A 100 10.64 13.71 -8.99
C ILE A 100 9.83 12.51 -8.52
N ILE A 101 8.66 12.25 -9.10
CA ILE A 101 7.84 11.07 -8.77
C ILE A 101 8.66 9.80 -9.01
N SER A 102 9.28 9.65 -10.19
CA SER A 102 10.07 8.47 -10.56
C SER A 102 11.21 8.17 -9.57
N VAL A 103 11.83 9.22 -9.02
CA VAL A 103 12.93 9.09 -8.06
C VAL A 103 12.42 8.94 -6.62
N THR A 104 11.25 9.48 -6.26
CA THR A 104 10.74 9.53 -4.87
C THR A 104 9.66 8.51 -4.53
N ASP A 105 9.08 7.81 -5.50
CA ASP A 105 7.91 6.92 -5.29
C ASP A 105 8.22 5.62 -4.49
N SER A 106 9.48 5.35 -4.16
CA SER A 106 9.84 4.26 -3.24
C SER A 106 10.32 4.82 -1.91
N ALA A 107 9.40 4.93 -0.94
CA ALA A 107 9.64 5.49 0.38
C ALA A 107 10.73 4.77 1.22
N SER A 108 11.28 3.64 0.76
CA SER A 108 12.19 2.79 1.53
C SER A 108 13.60 2.61 0.95
N ASP A 109 13.92 3.09 -0.25
CA ASP A 109 15.25 2.82 -0.84
C ASP A 109 15.93 4.05 -1.48
N ARG A 110 16.86 4.66 -0.73
CA ARG A 110 17.70 5.77 -1.18
C ARG A 110 18.76 5.33 -2.22
N PHE A 111 19.16 4.05 -2.23
CA PHE A 111 20.14 3.54 -3.20
C PHE A 111 19.52 3.44 -4.59
N SER A 112 18.29 2.94 -4.71
CA SER A 112 17.56 2.96 -5.98
C SER A 112 17.27 4.38 -6.47
N SER A 113 17.15 5.36 -5.58
CA SER A 113 16.92 6.76 -5.94
C SER A 113 18.10 7.39 -6.69
N ALA A 114 19.33 7.21 -6.18
CA ALA A 114 20.54 7.70 -6.86
C ALA A 114 20.79 6.98 -8.20
N SER A 115 20.53 5.67 -8.26
CA SER A 115 20.60 4.89 -9.49
C SER A 115 19.62 5.40 -10.55
N ARG A 116 18.34 5.61 -10.18
CA ARG A 116 17.31 6.17 -11.07
C ARG A 116 17.69 7.56 -11.58
N LEU A 117 18.16 8.45 -10.71
CA LEU A 117 18.61 9.79 -11.11
C LEU A 117 19.80 9.71 -12.09
N SER A 118 20.74 8.79 -11.87
CA SER A 118 21.85 8.53 -12.79
C SER A 118 21.35 8.05 -14.16
N THR A 119 20.39 7.13 -14.18
CA THR A 119 19.76 6.64 -15.42
C THR A 119 19.07 7.77 -16.18
N LEU A 120 18.26 8.61 -15.51
CA LEU A 120 17.59 9.76 -16.13
C LEU A 120 18.59 10.71 -16.80
N ARG A 121 19.73 10.99 -16.15
CA ARG A 121 20.80 11.86 -16.69
C ARG A 121 21.56 11.25 -17.88
N LYS A 122 21.46 9.93 -18.08
CA LYS A 122 22.11 9.21 -19.18
C LYS A 122 21.22 9.07 -20.43
N VAL A 123 19.91 9.32 -20.32
CA VAL A 123 18.96 9.19 -21.44
C VAL A 123 19.29 10.13 -22.60
N CYS A 124 19.27 11.45 -22.36
CA CYS A 124 19.62 12.45 -23.37
C CYS A 124 20.10 13.76 -22.73
N ARG A 125 20.65 14.68 -23.54
CA ARG A 125 21.12 16.00 -23.07
C ARG A 125 20.01 16.79 -22.37
N ARG A 126 18.82 16.86 -22.98
CA ARG A 126 17.68 17.58 -22.42
C ARG A 126 17.26 17.05 -21.04
N TRP A 127 17.23 15.73 -20.85
CA TRP A 127 16.86 15.14 -19.56
C TRP A 127 17.92 15.41 -18.50
N ARG A 128 19.19 15.38 -18.89
CA ARG A 128 20.31 15.78 -18.04
C ARG A 128 20.18 17.24 -17.60
N ASP A 129 19.91 18.15 -18.53
CA ASP A 129 19.78 19.58 -18.24
C ASP A 129 18.60 19.83 -17.29
N ILE A 130 17.43 19.25 -17.58
CA ILE A 130 16.25 19.30 -16.69
C ILE A 130 16.60 18.77 -15.30
N ALA A 131 17.27 17.61 -15.22
CA ALA A 131 17.67 17.05 -13.93
C ALA A 131 18.62 18.00 -13.18
N HIS A 132 19.58 18.62 -13.84
CA HIS A 132 20.50 19.60 -13.23
C HIS A 132 19.80 20.89 -12.77
N THR A 133 18.81 21.37 -13.50
CA THR A 133 18.06 22.59 -13.17
C THR A 133 16.90 22.36 -12.21
N THR A 134 16.73 21.14 -11.70
CA THR A 134 15.65 20.77 -10.77
C THR A 134 16.23 20.43 -9.38
N PRO A 135 16.39 21.43 -8.48
CA PRO A 135 17.00 21.21 -7.16
C PRO A 135 16.30 20.16 -6.28
N ARG A 136 14.98 19.99 -6.44
CA ARG A 136 14.18 18.98 -5.72
C ARG A 136 14.63 17.54 -5.96
N LEU A 137 15.35 17.25 -7.06
CA LEU A 137 15.93 15.92 -7.31
C LEU A 137 17.20 15.65 -6.49
N TRP A 138 17.82 16.71 -5.95
CA TRP A 138 19.13 16.65 -5.30
C TRP A 138 19.09 16.94 -3.80
N ASN A 139 17.91 17.22 -3.23
CA ASN A 139 17.78 17.49 -1.79
C ASN A 139 17.79 16.22 -0.92
N ARG A 140 17.83 15.02 -1.53
CA ARG A 140 17.90 13.72 -0.85
C ARG A 140 19.07 12.90 -1.39
N PRO A 141 20.29 13.13 -0.88
CA PRO A 141 21.44 12.32 -1.27
C PRO A 141 21.26 10.84 -0.89
N PRO A 142 22.01 9.94 -1.56
CA PRO A 142 22.07 8.53 -1.16
C PRO A 142 22.56 8.39 0.27
N HIS A 143 22.25 7.24 0.88
CA HIS A 143 22.70 6.90 2.23
C HIS A 143 24.24 6.95 2.30
N ILE A 144 24.77 7.69 3.27
CA ILE A 144 26.21 7.85 3.51
C ILE A 144 26.63 6.78 4.50
N SER A 145 27.42 5.81 4.06
CA SER A 145 28.03 4.83 4.96
C SER A 145 29.49 5.20 5.18
N ALA A 146 29.81 5.79 6.34
CA ALA A 146 31.17 6.07 6.75
C ALA A 146 31.84 4.81 7.31
N ARG A 147 32.57 4.08 6.45
CA ARG A 147 33.38 2.91 6.82
C ARG A 147 34.87 3.27 6.66
N SER A 148 35.76 2.52 7.31
CA SER A 148 37.21 2.78 7.22
C SER A 148 37.70 2.91 5.77
N LEU A 149 38.43 3.99 5.45
CA LEU A 149 39.32 4.34 4.29
C LEU A 149 38.97 3.90 2.84
N LEU A 150 37.97 3.06 2.62
CA LEU A 150 37.52 2.54 1.33
C LEU A 150 36.23 3.24 0.85
N ASP A 151 35.85 4.35 1.50
CA ASP A 151 34.65 5.10 1.17
C ASP A 151 34.67 5.62 -0.27
N ALA A 152 33.48 5.73 -0.84
CA ALA A 152 33.23 6.31 -2.16
C ALA A 152 33.76 7.75 -2.26
N ASP A 153 34.09 8.16 -3.49
CA ASP A 153 34.57 9.51 -3.79
C ASP A 153 33.61 10.59 -3.24
N PRO A 154 34.08 11.52 -2.37
CA PRO A 154 33.26 12.60 -1.82
C PRO A 154 32.66 13.53 -2.88
N SER A 155 33.18 13.53 -4.11
CA SER A 155 32.63 14.29 -5.23
C SER A 155 31.14 13.96 -5.49
N CYS A 156 30.76 12.69 -5.27
CA CYS A 156 29.39 12.23 -5.38
C CYS A 156 28.44 12.88 -4.37
N LEU A 157 28.95 13.35 -3.22
CA LEU A 157 28.14 14.07 -2.23
C LEU A 157 28.14 15.58 -2.50
N GLN A 158 29.27 16.13 -2.95
CA GLN A 158 29.40 17.56 -3.29
C GLN A 158 28.42 17.98 -4.39
N ILE A 159 28.15 17.11 -5.37
CA ILE A 159 27.17 17.40 -6.44
C ILE A 159 25.75 17.62 -5.87
N TYR A 160 25.36 16.92 -4.81
CA TYR A 160 24.05 17.11 -4.17
C TYR A 160 23.98 18.45 -3.45
N PHE A 161 24.99 18.80 -2.66
CA PHE A 161 25.08 20.13 -2.03
C PHE A 161 25.05 21.27 -3.06
N THR A 162 25.73 21.09 -4.18
CA THR A 162 25.79 22.11 -5.25
C THR A 162 24.44 22.26 -5.97
N LEU A 163 23.79 21.15 -6.33
CA LEU A 163 22.57 21.17 -7.15
C LEU A 163 21.29 21.33 -6.34
N ALA A 164 21.30 21.00 -5.04
CA ALA A 164 20.20 21.33 -4.13
C ALA A 164 20.08 22.86 -3.90
N ARG A 165 21.16 23.62 -4.13
CA ARG A 165 21.23 25.08 -3.96
C ARG A 165 20.82 25.47 -2.53
N ASP A 166 19.78 26.29 -2.38
CA ASP A 166 19.26 26.76 -1.10
C ASP A 166 18.24 25.80 -0.47
N LEU A 167 17.94 24.67 -1.11
CA LEU A 167 17.00 23.70 -0.53
C LEU A 167 17.66 22.94 0.62
N PRO A 168 16.97 22.81 1.77
CA PRO A 168 17.45 22.01 2.87
C PRO A 168 17.59 20.54 2.47
N LEU A 169 18.75 19.94 2.71
CA LEU A 169 19.01 18.54 2.41
C LEU A 169 18.51 17.61 3.53
N SER A 170 18.05 16.42 3.14
CA SER A 170 17.68 15.29 4.00
C SER A 170 18.73 14.20 3.89
N ILE A 171 19.63 14.18 4.87
CA ILE A 171 20.83 13.36 4.89
C ILE A 171 20.63 12.18 5.85
N ASP A 172 21.05 11.01 5.39
CA ASP A 172 21.01 9.76 6.14
C ASP A 172 22.42 9.17 6.18
N VAL A 173 22.98 9.02 7.38
CA VAL A 173 24.37 8.66 7.63
C VAL A 173 24.44 7.47 8.58
N TYR A 174 25.13 6.41 8.16
CA TYR A 174 25.62 5.35 9.01
C TYR A 174 27.10 5.55 9.31
N ILE A 175 27.49 5.52 10.58
CA ILE A 175 28.90 5.58 11.00
C ILE A 175 29.26 4.23 11.60
N ASP A 176 30.19 3.54 10.93
CA ASP A 176 30.67 2.25 11.39
C ASP A 176 31.57 2.41 12.63
N ARG A 177 31.47 1.47 13.56
CA ARG A 177 32.29 1.38 14.78
C ARG A 177 33.80 1.21 14.52
N SER A 178 34.20 0.75 13.33
CA SER A 178 35.60 0.77 12.87
C SER A 178 36.10 2.16 12.46
N CYS A 179 35.21 3.15 12.34
CA CYS A 179 35.56 4.51 11.93
C CYS A 179 36.26 5.26 13.08
N VAL A 180 37.57 5.12 13.18
CA VAL A 180 38.37 5.80 14.23
C VAL A 180 38.69 7.25 13.87
N THR A 181 38.76 7.57 12.56
CA THR A 181 39.09 8.90 12.04
C THR A 181 38.01 9.39 11.08
N GLY A 182 37.72 10.69 11.07
CA GLY A 182 36.67 11.25 10.20
C GLY A 182 36.96 11.01 8.72
N THR A 183 36.06 10.30 8.04
CA THR A 183 36.21 9.95 6.62
C THR A 183 36.06 11.19 5.71
N PRO A 184 36.54 11.17 4.46
CA PRO A 184 36.35 12.27 3.51
C PRO A 184 34.87 12.64 3.30
N MET A 185 33.97 11.65 3.34
CA MET A 185 32.52 11.87 3.27
C MET A 185 32.02 12.64 4.50
N LEU A 186 32.42 12.24 5.71
CA LEU A 186 32.06 12.95 6.95
C LEU A 186 32.61 14.38 6.96
N LYS A 187 33.85 14.59 6.50
CA LYS A 187 34.43 15.95 6.38
C LYS A 187 33.62 16.83 5.42
N THR A 188 33.18 16.27 4.29
CA THR A 188 32.34 16.97 3.31
C THR A 188 30.97 17.33 3.92
N LEU A 189 30.36 16.40 4.65
CA LEU A 189 29.13 16.60 5.39
C LEU A 189 29.26 17.73 6.42
N ILE A 190 30.31 17.70 7.25
CA ILE A 190 30.59 18.73 8.27
C ILE A 190 30.76 20.11 7.63
N THR A 191 31.45 20.16 6.50
CA THR A 191 31.72 21.42 5.77
C THR A 191 30.43 22.08 5.28
N HIS A 192 29.46 21.30 4.80
CA HIS A 192 28.20 21.80 4.24
C HIS A 192 27.02 21.66 5.21
N SER A 193 27.30 21.54 6.52
CA SER A 193 26.28 21.29 7.54
C SER A 193 25.21 22.38 7.66
N GLU A 194 25.49 23.59 7.18
CA GLU A 194 24.53 24.70 7.13
C GLU A 194 23.34 24.46 6.20
N GLN A 195 23.49 23.64 5.16
CA GLN A 195 22.41 23.31 4.22
C GLN A 195 21.54 22.13 4.68
N ILE A 196 21.90 21.46 5.77
CA ILE A 196 21.17 20.28 6.26
C ILE A 196 19.88 20.73 6.95
N GLY A 197 18.74 20.23 6.47
CA GLY A 197 17.45 20.44 7.12
C GLY A 197 16.91 19.22 7.85
N GLU A 198 17.27 18.02 7.40
CA GLU A 198 16.95 16.77 8.07
C GLU A 198 18.23 15.93 8.16
N LEU A 199 18.55 15.45 9.36
CA LEU A 199 19.72 14.62 9.61
C LEU A 199 19.30 13.33 10.32
N LYS A 200 19.56 12.20 9.68
CA LYS A 200 19.43 10.87 10.28
C LYS A 200 20.81 10.28 10.51
N VAL A 201 21.11 9.88 11.73
CA VAL A 201 22.41 9.29 12.11
C VAL A 201 22.19 7.94 12.76
N HIS A 202 22.88 6.93 12.24
CA HIS A 202 22.92 5.57 12.74
C HIS A 202 24.37 5.25 13.13
N CYS A 203 24.69 5.20 14.42
CA CYS A 203 26.07 4.97 14.88
C CYS A 203 26.11 4.45 16.33
N GLU A 204 27.28 4.06 16.84
CA GLU A 204 27.45 3.92 18.29
C GLU A 204 27.58 5.33 18.95
N TRP A 205 27.33 5.45 20.27
CA TRP A 205 27.31 6.77 20.95
C TRP A 205 28.66 7.49 20.83
N ARG A 206 29.73 6.71 20.95
CA ARG A 206 31.13 7.14 20.92
C ARG A 206 31.49 7.88 19.62
N GLU A 207 30.88 7.50 18.50
CA GLU A 207 31.15 7.97 17.14
C GLU A 207 30.45 9.30 16.86
N LEU A 208 29.46 9.70 17.67
CA LEU A 208 28.85 11.03 17.57
C LEU A 208 29.92 12.14 17.65
N ARG A 209 31.02 11.94 18.38
CA ARG A 209 32.12 12.91 18.43
C ARG A 209 32.71 13.24 17.04
N LEU A 210 32.62 12.32 16.08
CA LEU A 210 33.10 12.55 14.70
C LEU A 210 32.29 13.63 13.99
N LEU A 211 31.07 13.86 14.45
CA LEU A 211 30.16 14.91 13.99
C LEU A 211 30.32 16.24 14.75
N SER A 212 31.23 16.32 15.73
CA SER A 212 31.43 17.52 16.57
C SER A 212 31.73 18.79 15.79
N GLY A 213 32.36 18.68 14.62
CA GLY A 213 32.62 19.82 13.73
C GLY A 213 31.35 20.49 13.17
N MET A 214 30.18 19.84 13.25
CA MET A 214 28.90 20.45 12.90
C MET A 214 28.34 21.38 13.99
N SER A 215 28.90 21.32 15.20
CA SER A 215 28.48 22.20 16.29
C SER A 215 28.46 23.66 15.82
N SER A 216 27.38 24.38 16.12
CA SER A 216 27.09 25.77 15.71
C SER A 216 26.78 26.05 14.23
N ARG A 217 26.85 25.05 13.35
CA ARG A 217 26.58 25.20 11.90
C ARG A 217 25.21 24.71 11.47
N LEU A 218 24.41 24.15 12.37
CA LEU A 218 23.12 23.53 12.07
C LEU A 218 21.97 24.55 12.00
N ARG A 219 22.14 25.61 11.19
CA ARG A 219 21.19 26.74 11.11
C ARG A 219 19.84 26.39 10.48
N ASN A 220 19.85 25.47 9.51
CA ASN A 220 18.65 25.03 8.79
C ASN A 220 18.07 23.71 9.31
N LEU A 221 18.73 23.07 10.30
CA LEU A 221 18.32 21.76 10.80
C LEU A 221 16.96 21.88 11.49
N ARG A 222 15.96 21.18 10.97
CA ARG A 222 14.57 21.12 11.46
C ARG A 222 14.23 19.77 12.07
N THR A 223 14.79 18.70 11.50
CA THR A 223 14.51 17.33 11.90
C THR A 223 15.81 16.58 12.21
N LEU A 224 15.86 15.94 13.35
CA LEU A 224 17.00 15.12 13.80
C LEU A 224 16.50 13.73 14.17
N GLU A 225 17.04 12.69 13.53
CA GLU A 225 16.81 11.30 13.88
C GLU A 225 18.14 10.65 14.28
N LEU A 226 18.20 10.10 15.48
CA LEU A 226 19.41 9.51 16.03
C LEU A 226 19.09 8.08 16.49
N THR A 227 19.70 7.10 15.84
CA THR A 227 19.62 5.70 16.23
C THR A 227 20.99 5.26 16.73
N THR A 228 21.10 4.95 18.03
CA THR A 228 22.39 4.60 18.63
C THR A 228 22.48 3.14 19.01
N THR A 229 23.53 2.45 18.55
CA THR A 229 23.88 1.10 19.01
C THR A 229 24.86 1.19 20.20
N ASN A 230 24.79 0.25 21.14
CA ASN A 230 25.70 0.02 22.28
C ASN A 230 26.73 1.10 22.66
N SER A 231 26.59 1.72 23.84
CA SER A 231 27.68 2.06 24.79
C SER A 231 27.14 2.91 25.95
N ILE A 232 27.33 2.47 27.20
CA ILE A 232 27.17 3.33 28.38
C ILE A 232 28.47 4.14 28.48
N GLU A 233 28.50 5.31 27.86
CA GLU A 233 29.64 6.23 27.98
C GLU A 233 29.22 7.50 28.74
N ASP A 234 30.15 7.98 29.56
CA ASP A 234 29.94 9.09 30.48
C ASP A 234 30.07 10.48 29.81
N ILE A 235 30.04 10.55 28.48
CA ILE A 235 30.43 11.75 27.72
C ILE A 235 29.21 12.53 27.25
N ASP A 236 29.10 13.77 27.75
CA ASP A 236 28.11 14.74 27.28
C ASP A 236 28.40 15.19 25.84
N THR A 237 27.35 15.23 25.02
CA THR A 237 27.44 15.53 23.59
C THR A 237 26.56 16.72 23.25
N ALA A 238 27.16 17.90 23.09
CA ALA A 238 26.46 19.16 22.84
C ALA A 238 26.36 19.56 21.35
N ILE A 239 26.56 18.62 20.42
CA ILE A 239 26.67 18.86 18.97
C ILE A 239 25.44 19.58 18.42
N PHE A 240 24.26 19.21 18.91
CA PHE A 240 22.97 19.71 18.43
C PHE A 240 22.41 20.85 19.28
N SER A 241 23.17 21.35 20.27
CA SER A 241 22.69 22.38 21.22
C SER A 241 22.41 23.71 20.54
N ILE A 242 23.18 24.04 19.49
CA ILE A 242 23.05 25.28 18.70
C ILE A 242 22.42 24.93 17.34
N ALA A 243 21.13 24.63 17.36
CA ALA A 243 20.31 24.36 16.17
C ALA A 243 18.98 25.13 16.25
N PRO A 244 18.94 26.42 15.86
CA PRO A 244 17.84 27.34 16.17
C PRO A 244 16.52 27.05 15.45
N GLN A 245 16.54 26.22 14.39
CA GLN A 245 15.34 25.81 13.67
C GLN A 245 14.86 24.39 14.02
N LEU A 246 15.56 23.68 14.92
CA LEU A 246 15.24 22.30 15.25
C LEU A 246 13.88 22.20 15.94
N ARG A 247 12.97 21.40 15.36
CA ARG A 247 11.61 21.22 15.89
C ARG A 247 11.26 19.76 16.12
N ASP A 248 11.78 18.87 15.31
CA ASP A 248 11.43 17.45 15.34
C ASP A 248 12.65 16.62 15.72
N VAL A 249 12.55 15.87 16.82
CA VAL A 249 13.63 15.00 17.29
C VAL A 249 13.10 13.60 17.47
N CYS A 250 13.79 12.63 16.89
CA CYS A 250 13.62 11.20 17.11
C CYS A 250 14.93 10.63 17.67
N PHE A 251 14.91 10.01 18.85
CA PHE A 251 16.08 9.31 19.38
C PHE A 251 15.73 7.90 19.86
N MET A 252 16.36 6.92 19.21
CA MET A 252 16.09 5.49 19.34
C MET A 252 17.37 4.75 19.76
N PRO A 253 17.72 4.76 21.05
CA PRO A 253 18.83 3.98 21.58
C PRO A 253 18.49 2.48 21.60
N SER A 254 19.48 1.65 21.25
CA SER A 254 19.39 0.19 21.26
C SER A 254 19.44 -0.42 22.68
N MET A 255 19.89 0.34 23.69
CA MET A 255 20.00 -0.10 25.08
C MET A 255 19.37 0.95 26.02
N PRO A 256 18.77 0.53 27.14
CA PRO A 256 18.20 1.46 28.12
C PRO A 256 19.29 2.26 28.86
N GLY A 257 19.04 3.55 29.09
CA GLY A 257 19.80 4.36 30.06
C GLY A 257 19.99 5.85 29.72
N TYR A 258 20.56 6.56 30.69
CA TYR A 258 21.55 7.68 30.71
C TYR A 258 21.75 8.68 29.52
N GLN A 259 21.43 8.34 28.28
CA GLN A 259 22.04 8.98 27.12
C GLN A 259 21.37 10.30 26.71
N LEU A 260 20.04 10.38 26.75
CA LEU A 260 19.33 11.56 26.24
C LEU A 260 19.53 12.82 27.11
N SER A 261 19.75 12.66 28.42
CA SER A 261 20.04 13.77 29.33
C SER A 261 21.39 14.42 29.04
N ARG A 262 22.31 13.63 28.46
CA ARG A 262 23.66 14.02 28.04
C ARG A 262 23.70 14.59 26.62
N LEU A 263 22.62 14.43 25.86
CA LEU A 263 22.47 15.04 24.56
C LEU A 263 22.02 16.50 24.73
N GLY A 264 22.91 17.43 24.37
CA GLY A 264 22.58 18.85 24.33
C GLY A 264 21.63 19.14 23.18
N LEU A 265 20.35 19.38 23.50
CA LEU A 265 19.30 19.77 22.56
C LEU A 265 18.67 21.12 22.95
N PRO A 266 18.20 21.93 21.99
CA PRO A 266 17.43 23.13 22.23
C PRO A 266 15.98 22.78 22.61
N TRP A 267 15.79 22.21 23.81
CA TRP A 267 14.53 21.62 24.26
C TRP A 267 13.31 22.54 24.18
N THR A 268 13.48 23.84 24.43
CA THR A 268 12.37 24.80 24.52
C THR A 268 11.65 25.02 23.20
N GLN A 269 12.32 24.86 22.05
CA GLN A 269 11.74 25.07 20.72
C GLN A 269 11.20 23.80 20.06
N LEU A 270 11.43 22.62 20.66
CA LEU A 270 10.99 21.35 20.11
C LEU A 270 9.45 21.26 20.08
N LYS A 271 8.92 20.73 18.97
CA LYS A 271 7.49 20.56 18.70
C LYS A 271 7.08 19.10 18.68
N THR A 272 7.87 18.27 18.02
CA THR A 272 7.63 16.83 17.94
C THR A 272 8.81 16.10 18.51
N VAL A 273 8.53 15.16 19.40
CA VAL A 273 9.55 14.42 20.10
C VAL A 273 9.18 12.95 20.11
N THR A 274 10.04 12.11 19.58
CA THR A 274 9.90 10.66 19.57
C THR A 274 11.10 10.04 20.25
N PHE A 275 10.88 9.24 21.28
CA PHE A 275 11.97 8.59 21.99
C PHE A 275 11.65 7.14 22.33
N ASN A 276 12.70 6.31 22.38
CA ASN A 276 12.63 5.07 23.12
C ASN A 276 12.47 5.41 24.62
N TRP A 277 11.59 4.73 25.34
CA TRP A 277 11.35 4.99 26.77
C TRP A 277 11.87 3.84 27.66
N PRO A 278 13.13 3.93 28.11
CA PRO A 278 13.69 2.88 28.94
C PRO A 278 13.27 3.00 30.41
N ASP A 279 12.93 4.20 30.90
CA ASP A 279 12.56 4.45 32.29
C ASP A 279 11.65 5.68 32.45
N LEU A 280 11.04 5.83 33.64
CA LEU A 280 10.10 6.91 33.93
C LEU A 280 10.79 8.25 34.18
N ASP A 281 12.02 8.24 34.70
CA ASP A 281 12.81 9.44 35.00
C ASP A 281 13.16 10.20 33.71
N TYR A 282 13.45 9.47 32.62
CA TYR A 282 13.65 10.01 31.29
C TYR A 282 12.42 10.69 30.75
N THR A 283 11.30 9.99 30.83
CA THR A 283 10.03 10.48 30.34
C THR A 283 9.67 11.78 31.05
N TRP A 284 9.85 11.79 32.38
CA TRP A 284 9.72 12.97 33.22
C TRP A 284 10.63 14.13 32.80
N MET A 285 11.92 13.86 32.57
CA MET A 285 12.89 14.87 32.12
C MET A 285 12.48 15.49 30.78
N VAL A 286 12.06 14.69 29.80
CA VAL A 286 11.66 15.19 28.48
C VAL A 286 10.44 16.10 28.60
N LEU A 287 9.42 15.65 29.32
CA LEU A 287 8.19 16.41 29.50
C LEU A 287 8.41 17.72 30.28
N SER A 288 9.41 17.76 31.18
CA SER A 288 9.78 18.97 31.91
C SER A 288 10.67 19.94 31.12
N LYS A 289 11.63 19.44 30.32
CA LYS A 289 12.56 20.30 29.57
C LYS A 289 11.96 20.91 28.30
N ALA A 290 10.92 20.32 27.72
CA ALA A 290 10.31 20.75 26.46
C ALA A 290 8.88 21.33 26.64
N PRO A 291 8.72 22.55 27.22
CA PRO A 291 7.41 23.09 27.57
C PRO A 291 6.51 23.44 26.37
N HIS A 292 7.07 23.68 25.18
CA HIS A 292 6.33 24.06 23.97
C HIS A 292 6.08 22.90 23.00
N MET A 293 6.41 21.67 23.41
CA MET A 293 6.18 20.44 22.66
C MET A 293 4.69 20.21 22.44
N GLU A 294 4.30 19.86 21.22
CA GLU A 294 2.91 19.64 20.82
C GLU A 294 2.59 18.15 20.65
N MET A 295 3.58 17.35 20.25
CA MET A 295 3.43 15.92 19.99
C MET A 295 4.57 15.14 20.64
N CYS A 296 4.24 14.13 21.44
CA CYS A 296 5.20 13.24 22.07
C CYS A 296 4.87 11.78 21.77
N THR A 297 5.87 11.01 21.32
CA THR A 297 5.75 9.57 21.06
C THR A 297 6.80 8.82 21.87
N PHE A 298 6.35 7.91 22.72
CA PHE A 298 7.19 6.93 23.40
C PHE A 298 7.08 5.59 22.69
N ILE A 299 8.23 5.02 22.32
CA ILE A 299 8.32 3.71 21.68
C ILE A 299 8.96 2.75 22.67
N GLN A 300 8.30 1.64 22.99
CA GLN A 300 8.84 0.58 23.83
C GLN A 300 9.63 -0.41 22.99
N VAL A 301 10.96 -0.36 23.08
CA VAL A 301 11.83 -1.41 22.55
C VAL A 301 12.01 -2.46 23.63
N SER A 302 11.43 -3.64 23.41
CA SER A 302 11.65 -4.80 24.28
C SER A 302 13.02 -5.39 23.96
N ASN A 303 13.93 -5.37 24.92
CA ASN A 303 15.19 -6.07 24.82
C ASN A 303 15.10 -7.41 25.57
N VAL A 304 15.47 -8.51 24.91
CA VAL A 304 15.43 -9.88 25.45
C VAL A 304 16.20 -10.02 26.77
N TYR A 305 17.17 -9.13 27.01
CA TYR A 305 18.08 -9.22 28.16
C TYR A 305 17.62 -8.45 29.41
N ILE A 306 16.62 -7.58 29.33
CA ILE A 306 16.14 -6.80 30.47
C ILE A 306 14.62 -6.80 30.43
N GLN A 307 13.97 -7.46 31.39
CA GLN A 307 12.60 -7.13 31.77
C GLN A 307 12.65 -5.68 32.29
N VAL A 308 12.51 -4.72 31.37
CA VAL A 308 12.46 -3.30 31.73
C VAL A 308 11.11 -3.10 32.43
N ALA A 309 11.09 -3.35 33.73
CA ALA A 309 10.10 -2.77 34.61
C ALA A 309 10.15 -1.24 34.43
N ASN A 310 9.05 -0.54 34.74
CA ASN A 310 9.04 0.92 34.82
C ASN A 310 10.00 1.40 35.92
N ILE A 311 11.32 1.36 35.68
CA ILE A 311 12.36 1.77 36.60
C ILE A 311 12.31 3.30 36.70
N GLY A 312 12.63 3.85 37.87
CA GLY A 312 12.56 5.28 38.12
C GLY A 312 11.22 5.73 38.71
N ASN A 313 11.25 6.86 39.40
CA ASN A 313 10.08 7.45 40.06
C ASN A 313 9.91 8.88 39.54
N PRO A 314 8.74 9.23 38.98
CA PRO A 314 8.47 10.60 38.58
C PRO A 314 8.68 11.55 39.77
N ARG A 315 9.47 12.62 39.55
CA ARG A 315 9.92 13.53 40.62
C ARG A 315 8.89 14.60 40.99
N GLY A 316 7.60 14.30 40.88
CA GLY A 316 6.48 15.20 41.17
C GLY A 316 5.33 15.03 40.18
N ILE A 317 4.50 16.07 40.02
CA ILE A 317 3.47 16.15 38.96
C ILE A 317 3.96 17.04 37.79
N VAL A 318 4.05 16.52 36.56
CA VAL A 318 4.37 17.34 35.37
C VAL A 318 3.06 17.86 34.82
N ARG A 319 2.93 19.19 34.83
CA ARG A 319 1.90 19.89 34.08
C ARG A 319 2.47 20.35 32.74
N HIS A 320 1.93 19.82 31.64
CA HIS A 320 2.35 20.19 30.29
C HIS A 320 1.19 20.79 29.50
N THR A 321 1.24 22.10 29.27
CA THR A 321 0.16 22.84 28.60
C THR A 321 0.32 22.91 27.08
N GLY A 322 1.50 22.62 26.53
CA GLY A 322 1.74 22.62 25.08
C GLY A 322 1.29 21.34 24.40
N LEU A 323 1.27 20.21 25.12
CA LEU A 323 1.09 18.88 24.55
C LEU A 323 -0.36 18.67 24.08
N LYS A 324 -0.52 18.45 22.78
CA LYS A 324 -1.79 18.15 22.11
C LYS A 324 -1.95 16.67 21.81
N GLY A 325 -0.85 15.98 21.48
CA GLY A 325 -0.86 14.54 21.20
C GLY A 325 0.17 13.76 22.00
N LEU A 326 -0.28 12.65 22.58
CA LEU A 326 0.55 11.67 23.27
C LEU A 326 0.38 10.30 22.62
N SER A 327 1.49 9.64 22.32
CA SER A 327 1.50 8.31 21.71
C SER A 327 2.42 7.37 22.48
N LEU A 328 1.92 6.18 22.83
CA LEU A 328 2.67 5.05 23.36
C LEU A 328 2.60 3.93 22.34
N LYS A 329 3.75 3.48 21.84
CA LYS A 329 3.84 2.42 20.82
C LYS A 329 4.75 1.32 21.29
N LYS A 330 4.44 0.08 20.95
CA LYS A 330 5.38 -1.05 21.06
C LYS A 330 6.27 -1.14 19.82
N ASP A 331 7.47 -1.65 20.02
CA ASP A 331 8.33 -2.16 18.94
C ASP A 331 7.65 -3.38 18.28
N PRO A 332 7.57 -3.44 16.94
CA PRO A 332 7.08 -4.62 16.22
C PRO A 332 7.75 -5.93 16.61
N CYS A 333 9.02 -5.91 17.02
CA CYS A 333 9.78 -7.11 17.40
C CYS A 333 9.53 -7.56 18.84
N GLY A 334 8.66 -6.86 19.59
CA GLY A 334 8.51 -7.05 21.03
C GLY A 334 7.32 -7.83 21.54
N GLU A 335 7.61 -8.89 22.30
CA GLU A 335 6.60 -9.78 22.88
C GLU A 335 6.04 -9.27 24.23
N HIS A 336 6.80 -8.46 24.98
CA HIS A 336 6.39 -7.99 26.31
C HIS A 336 6.52 -6.47 26.43
N THR A 337 5.42 -5.82 26.84
CA THR A 337 5.34 -4.37 27.11
C THR A 337 4.39 -4.15 28.28
N VAL A 338 4.74 -3.25 29.19
CA VAL A 338 3.98 -2.92 30.40
C VAL A 338 3.45 -1.49 30.31
N PHE A 339 2.21 -1.28 30.75
CA PHE A 339 1.65 0.07 30.81
C PHE A 339 2.33 0.90 31.93
N PRO A 340 2.69 2.17 31.67
CA PRO A 340 3.44 3.05 32.56
C PRO A 340 2.50 3.74 33.58
N ALA A 341 1.76 2.98 34.38
CA ALA A 341 0.71 3.55 35.25
C ALA A 341 1.21 4.73 36.12
N LEU A 342 2.39 4.56 36.75
CA LEU A 342 3.02 5.59 37.58
C LEU A 342 3.33 6.89 36.83
N LEU A 343 3.65 6.82 35.54
CA LEU A 343 3.80 8.02 34.72
C LEU A 343 2.45 8.72 34.58
N PHE A 344 1.42 7.97 34.20
CA PHE A 344 0.08 8.50 34.00
C PHE A 344 -0.46 9.12 35.28
N ASP A 345 -0.17 8.58 36.45
CA ASP A 345 -0.59 9.15 37.74
C ASP A 345 0.01 10.54 38.01
N ASN A 346 1.16 10.85 37.42
CA ASN A 346 1.93 12.06 37.67
C ASN A 346 1.88 13.08 36.52
N LEU A 347 0.95 12.94 35.57
CA LEU A 347 0.79 13.85 34.43
C LEU A 347 -0.47 14.73 34.51
N VAL A 348 -0.35 15.99 34.10
CA VAL A 348 -1.49 16.91 33.93
C VAL A 348 -1.38 17.57 32.57
N LEU A 349 -2.23 17.16 31.63
CA LEU A 349 -2.14 17.49 30.20
C LEU A 349 -3.40 18.23 29.72
N PRO A 350 -3.64 19.48 30.13
CA PRO A 350 -4.94 20.15 29.95
C PRO A 350 -5.36 20.34 28.48
N ASN A 351 -4.40 20.43 27.56
CA ASN A 351 -4.65 20.66 26.13
C ASN A 351 -4.54 19.39 25.28
N LEU A 352 -4.48 18.20 25.91
CA LEU A 352 -4.41 16.93 25.20
C LEU A 352 -5.70 16.69 24.42
N ASN A 353 -5.58 16.50 23.11
CA ASN A 353 -6.70 16.21 22.22
C ASN A 353 -6.55 14.88 21.47
N SER A 354 -5.36 14.29 21.44
CA SER A 354 -5.10 13.00 20.79
C SER A 354 -4.30 12.08 21.70
N LEU A 355 -4.82 10.88 21.95
CA LEU A 355 -4.12 9.83 22.71
C LEU A 355 -4.08 8.55 21.88
N LEU A 356 -2.87 8.00 21.69
CA LEU A 356 -2.66 6.69 21.06
C LEU A 356 -1.93 5.78 22.04
N VAL A 357 -2.49 4.61 22.32
CA VAL A 357 -1.84 3.55 23.08
C VAL A 357 -1.86 2.25 22.28
N GLN A 358 -0.67 1.74 21.97
CA GLN A 358 -0.43 0.52 21.22
C GLN A 358 0.60 -0.32 21.98
N LEU A 359 0.19 -0.88 23.12
CA LEU A 359 0.99 -1.77 23.97
C LEU A 359 0.32 -3.15 24.05
N ASN A 360 0.98 -4.16 24.60
CA ASN A 360 0.41 -5.51 24.82
C ASN A 360 -0.44 -5.56 26.11
N GLN A 361 -0.05 -4.84 27.15
CA GLN A 361 -0.79 -4.71 28.40
C GLN A 361 -1.29 -3.27 28.54
N LEU A 362 -2.61 -3.09 28.61
CA LEU A 362 -3.26 -1.79 28.73
C LEU A 362 -4.10 -1.75 30.01
N THR A 363 -3.87 -0.74 30.84
CA THR A 363 -4.74 -0.43 31.98
C THR A 363 -5.52 0.85 31.69
N ILE A 364 -6.84 0.77 31.81
CA ILE A 364 -7.74 1.89 31.50
C ILE A 364 -7.81 2.90 32.66
N ASP A 365 -7.74 2.44 33.91
CA ASP A 365 -7.90 3.29 35.08
C ASP A 365 -6.91 4.46 35.13
N PRO A 366 -5.59 4.28 34.84
CA PRO A 366 -4.66 5.41 34.79
C PRO A 366 -4.98 6.42 33.68
N ILE A 367 -5.60 5.97 32.57
CA ILE A 367 -6.03 6.85 31.48
C ILE A 367 -7.24 7.67 31.91
N ILE A 368 -8.23 7.03 32.54
CA ILE A 368 -9.39 7.72 33.13
C ILE A 368 -8.94 8.77 34.14
N ALA A 369 -8.06 8.36 35.07
CA ALA A 369 -7.49 9.26 36.08
C ALA A 369 -6.73 10.43 35.45
N LEU A 370 -5.98 10.20 34.36
CA LEU A 370 -5.32 11.25 33.61
C LEU A 370 -6.30 12.24 32.99
N ILE A 371 -7.36 11.76 32.34
CA ILE A 371 -8.37 12.61 31.68
C ILE A 371 -9.09 13.46 32.73
N ALA A 372 -9.57 12.83 33.81
CA ALA A 372 -10.25 13.51 34.90
C ALA A 372 -9.36 14.57 35.56
N ARG A 373 -8.10 14.22 35.87
CA ARG A 373 -7.13 15.15 36.48
C ARG A 373 -6.71 16.28 35.54
N SER A 374 -6.64 16.03 34.24
CA SER A 374 -6.21 17.01 33.25
C SER A 374 -7.34 17.93 32.79
N GLY A 375 -8.61 17.48 32.88
CA GLY A 375 -9.77 18.19 32.34
C GLY A 375 -9.68 18.38 30.81
N CYS A 376 -8.96 17.50 30.12
CA CYS A 376 -8.64 17.65 28.70
C CYS A 376 -9.82 17.25 27.81
N ARG A 377 -9.94 17.90 26.64
CA ARG A 377 -10.98 17.59 25.64
C ARG A 377 -10.43 16.69 24.55
N LEU A 378 -10.53 15.38 24.76
CA LEU A 378 -10.02 14.40 23.82
C LEU A 378 -10.90 14.34 22.55
N ILE A 379 -10.27 14.53 21.39
CA ILE A 379 -10.90 14.51 20.05
C ILE A 379 -10.62 13.16 19.37
N LYS A 380 -9.42 12.60 19.55
CA LYS A 380 -8.99 11.33 18.99
C LYS A 380 -8.44 10.38 20.06
N LEU A 381 -8.96 9.16 20.09
CA LEU A 381 -8.54 8.09 20.99
C LEU A 381 -8.24 6.84 20.16
N ALA A 382 -7.03 6.32 20.27
CA ALA A 382 -6.61 5.09 19.60
C ALA A 382 -6.07 4.08 20.63
N LEU A 383 -6.76 2.96 20.83
CA LEU A 383 -6.42 1.89 21.76
C LEU A 383 -6.22 0.59 21.00
N ASN A 384 -4.99 0.39 20.52
CA ASN A 384 -4.63 -0.72 19.64
C ASN A 384 -4.15 -1.95 20.41
N THR A 385 -4.88 -2.28 21.47
CA THR A 385 -4.62 -3.36 22.41
C THR A 385 -5.93 -4.05 22.75
N PRO A 386 -5.97 -5.38 22.96
CA PRO A 386 -7.16 -6.05 23.46
C PRO A 386 -7.58 -5.48 24.82
N LEU A 387 -8.87 -5.14 24.95
CA LEU A 387 -9.46 -4.62 26.18
C LEU A 387 -10.32 -5.68 26.87
N ILE A 388 -10.34 -5.66 28.20
CA ILE A 388 -11.30 -6.43 28.99
C ILE A 388 -12.71 -5.94 28.65
N LYS A 389 -13.65 -6.88 28.55
CA LYS A 389 -15.06 -6.59 28.23
C LYS A 389 -15.63 -5.54 29.19
N GLY A 390 -16.19 -4.47 28.63
CA GLY A 390 -16.85 -3.38 29.36
C GLY A 390 -15.92 -2.25 29.85
N SER A 391 -14.59 -2.40 29.80
CA SER A 391 -13.67 -1.36 30.27
C SER A 391 -13.64 -0.12 29.38
N LEU A 392 -13.92 -0.28 28.08
CA LEU A 392 -13.97 0.84 27.13
C LEU A 392 -15.08 1.85 27.50
N MET A 393 -16.23 1.37 27.97
CA MET A 393 -17.37 2.24 28.31
C MET A 393 -17.05 3.23 29.44
N ALA A 394 -16.36 2.78 30.48
CA ALA A 394 -15.93 3.66 31.56
C ALA A 394 -15.05 4.82 31.05
N LEU A 395 -14.22 4.57 30.04
CA LEU A 395 -13.38 5.60 29.42
C LEU A 395 -14.16 6.53 28.48
N LEU A 396 -15.12 5.99 27.72
CA LEU A 396 -15.89 6.79 26.77
C LEU A 396 -16.85 7.78 27.45
N VAL A 397 -17.34 7.46 28.65
CA VAL A 397 -18.15 8.37 29.48
C VAL A 397 -17.36 9.65 29.82
N GLU A 398 -16.06 9.51 30.10
CA GLU A 398 -15.17 10.63 30.43
C GLU A 398 -14.68 11.42 29.19
N THR A 399 -15.09 11.01 27.97
CA THR A 399 -14.63 11.63 26.71
C THR A 399 -15.79 12.03 25.78
N PRO A 400 -16.71 12.92 26.22
CA PRO A 400 -17.87 13.31 25.41
C PRO A 400 -17.51 14.07 24.13
N SER A 401 -16.34 14.71 24.07
CA SER A 401 -15.86 15.46 22.89
C SER A 401 -15.24 14.58 21.79
N LEU A 402 -15.23 13.26 21.97
CA LEU A 402 -14.56 12.34 21.07
C LEU A 402 -15.22 12.32 19.68
N THR A 403 -14.40 12.48 18.64
CA THR A 403 -14.84 12.42 17.23
C THR A 403 -14.25 11.24 16.47
N HIS A 404 -13.09 10.74 16.90
CA HIS A 404 -12.39 9.63 16.28
C HIS A 404 -12.03 8.58 17.33
N LEU A 405 -12.56 7.37 17.18
CA LEU A 405 -12.27 6.22 18.02
C LEU A 405 -11.60 5.13 17.17
N GLU A 406 -10.40 4.71 17.56
CA GLU A 406 -9.68 3.59 16.97
C GLU A 406 -9.44 2.55 18.05
N VAL A 407 -9.81 1.28 17.80
CA VAL A 407 -9.70 0.19 18.78
C VAL A 407 -9.28 -1.11 18.11
N HIS A 408 -8.67 -2.01 18.89
CA HIS A 408 -8.37 -3.36 18.40
C HIS A 408 -9.66 -4.14 18.09
N PHE A 409 -10.67 -4.02 18.96
CA PHE A 409 -11.93 -4.75 18.90
C PHE A 409 -13.03 -3.98 19.65
N LEU A 410 -14.32 -4.18 19.29
CA LEU A 410 -15.49 -3.66 20.01
C LEU A 410 -16.37 -4.81 20.48
N TRP A 411 -16.70 -4.84 21.77
CA TRP A 411 -17.67 -5.79 22.32
C TRP A 411 -19.12 -5.36 21.97
N PRO A 412 -20.09 -6.28 21.88
CA PRO A 412 -21.50 -5.92 21.69
C PRO A 412 -22.02 -4.89 22.71
N THR A 413 -21.53 -4.99 23.95
CA THR A 413 -21.83 -4.03 25.02
C THR A 413 -21.32 -2.62 24.71
N ASP A 414 -20.13 -2.52 24.10
CA ASP A 414 -19.55 -1.23 23.72
C ASP A 414 -20.36 -0.58 22.60
N ILE A 415 -20.77 -1.40 21.62
CA ILE A 415 -21.60 -0.97 20.50
C ILE A 415 -22.97 -0.51 20.99
N SER A 416 -23.58 -1.24 21.94
CA SER A 416 -24.86 -0.82 22.54
C SER A 416 -24.75 0.51 23.28
N GLY A 417 -23.64 0.78 23.99
CA GLY A 417 -23.43 2.06 24.67
C GLY A 417 -23.22 3.24 23.72
N LEU A 418 -22.64 2.97 22.54
CA LEU A 418 -22.48 3.95 21.46
C LEU A 418 -23.75 4.17 20.65
N THR A 419 -24.72 3.26 20.72
CA THR A 419 -25.97 3.35 19.95
C THR A 419 -26.90 4.39 20.57
N ILE A 420 -27.46 5.27 19.75
CA ILE A 420 -28.39 6.30 20.23
C ILE A 420 -29.78 5.67 20.40
N ASP A 421 -30.25 5.58 21.63
CA ASP A 421 -31.65 5.22 21.91
C ASP A 421 -32.53 6.48 21.79
N LYS A 422 -33.31 6.56 20.70
CA LYS A 422 -34.23 7.68 20.43
C LYS A 422 -35.34 7.82 21.51
N ASN A 423 -35.59 6.78 22.32
CA ASN A 423 -36.59 6.80 23.39
C ASN A 423 -36.01 7.12 24.76
N SER A 424 -34.68 7.15 24.90
CA SER A 424 -34.01 7.47 26.16
C SER A 424 -33.84 8.97 26.33
N LYS A 425 -33.99 9.47 27.57
CA LYS A 425 -33.70 10.86 27.93
C LYS A 425 -32.21 11.13 28.15
N ASN A 426 -31.37 10.10 28.16
CA ASN A 426 -29.94 10.24 28.43
C ASN A 426 -29.20 10.64 27.16
N GLU A 427 -28.23 11.54 27.27
CA GLU A 427 -27.32 11.84 26.17
C GLU A 427 -26.50 10.59 25.80
N PRO A 428 -26.31 10.32 24.49
CA PRO A 428 -25.56 9.15 24.06
C PRO A 428 -24.07 9.31 24.43
N ILE A 429 -23.42 8.19 24.75
CA ILE A 429 -21.97 8.18 25.02
C ILE A 429 -21.24 8.58 23.74
N ALA A 430 -20.25 9.48 23.86
CA ALA A 430 -19.53 10.08 22.75
C ALA A 430 -20.50 10.60 21.65
N PRO A 431 -21.29 11.65 21.93
CA PRO A 431 -22.31 12.15 21.00
C PRO A 431 -21.69 12.60 19.67
N HIS A 432 -20.49 13.19 19.73
CA HIS A 432 -19.78 13.77 18.58
C HIS A 432 -18.99 12.76 17.73
N LEU A 433 -19.14 11.46 17.98
CA LEU A 433 -18.36 10.43 17.30
C LEU A 433 -18.68 10.37 15.80
N ARG A 434 -17.65 10.58 14.97
CA ARG A 434 -17.74 10.61 13.50
C ARG A 434 -17.00 9.46 12.84
N VAL A 435 -15.88 9.03 13.42
CA VAL A 435 -15.02 8.00 12.83
C VAL A 435 -14.82 6.87 13.82
N ILE A 436 -15.08 5.64 13.38
CA ILE A 436 -14.82 4.42 14.13
C ILE A 436 -13.85 3.57 13.33
N HIS A 437 -12.74 3.15 13.93
CA HIS A 437 -11.75 2.28 13.29
C HIS A 437 -11.52 1.04 14.16
N VAL A 438 -11.76 -0.13 13.60
CA VAL A 438 -11.56 -1.43 14.25
C VAL A 438 -10.45 -2.18 13.53
N ARG A 439 -9.37 -2.52 14.23
CA ARG A 439 -8.17 -3.14 13.62
C ARG A 439 -8.19 -4.66 13.48
N ASN A 440 -8.98 -5.36 14.29
CA ASN A 440 -9.05 -6.82 14.24
C ASN A 440 -10.50 -7.30 14.44
N PRO A 441 -11.36 -7.08 13.44
CA PRO A 441 -12.74 -7.51 13.45
C PRO A 441 -12.88 -9.03 13.29
N ALA A 442 -11.82 -9.80 13.00
CA ALA A 442 -11.91 -11.25 12.86
C ALA A 442 -12.34 -11.97 14.16
N LEU A 443 -12.12 -11.34 15.33
CA LEU A 443 -12.65 -11.80 16.62
C LEU A 443 -14.17 -11.52 16.77
N MET A 444 -14.80 -10.79 15.84
CA MET A 444 -16.22 -10.38 15.88
C MET A 444 -17.17 -11.46 15.34
N ASN A 445 -16.77 -12.73 15.33
CA ASN A 445 -17.36 -13.81 14.52
C ASN A 445 -18.78 -14.27 14.93
N GLU A 446 -19.56 -13.42 15.60
CA GLU A 446 -20.95 -13.65 15.90
C GLU A 446 -21.83 -12.74 15.03
N ARG A 447 -22.87 -13.30 14.39
CA ARG A 447 -23.95 -12.51 13.76
C ARG A 447 -24.46 -11.36 14.66
N SER A 448 -24.34 -11.53 15.98
CA SER A 448 -24.69 -10.54 17.01
C SER A 448 -23.93 -9.20 16.83
N VAL A 449 -22.64 -9.23 16.46
CA VAL A 449 -21.82 -8.02 16.32
C VAL A 449 -22.19 -7.26 15.05
N CYS A 450 -22.40 -7.96 13.93
CA CYS A 450 -22.84 -7.35 12.68
C CYS A 450 -24.21 -6.67 12.83
N LEU A 451 -25.16 -7.34 13.51
CA LEU A 451 -26.45 -6.75 13.87
C LEU A 451 -26.30 -5.51 14.77
N SER A 452 -25.39 -5.57 15.73
CA SER A 452 -25.12 -4.44 16.64
C SER A 452 -24.52 -3.26 15.89
N LEU A 453 -23.56 -3.48 14.97
CA LEU A 453 -22.97 -2.44 14.14
C LEU A 453 -24.00 -1.81 13.20
N ASN A 454 -24.85 -2.62 12.56
CA ASN A 454 -25.96 -2.11 11.75
C ASN A 454 -26.90 -1.23 12.59
N THR A 455 -27.18 -1.63 13.83
CA THR A 455 -28.02 -0.86 14.76
C THR A 455 -27.35 0.46 15.15
N LEU A 456 -26.06 0.45 15.46
CA LEU A 456 -25.27 1.65 15.75
C LEU A 456 -25.31 2.62 14.58
N ILE A 457 -25.03 2.15 13.36
CA ILE A 457 -25.07 2.97 12.13
C ILE A 457 -26.47 3.58 11.98
N ARG A 458 -27.52 2.75 11.98
CA ARG A 458 -28.92 3.19 11.84
C ARG A 458 -29.31 4.24 12.88
N SER A 459 -28.84 4.10 14.12
CA SER A 459 -29.15 5.06 15.19
C SER A 459 -28.57 6.45 14.97
N ARG A 460 -27.46 6.56 14.23
CA ARG A 460 -26.71 7.82 14.05
C ARG A 460 -26.88 8.47 12.68
N VAL A 461 -27.46 7.79 11.68
CA VAL A 461 -27.65 8.30 10.30
C VAL A 461 -28.46 9.61 10.24
N ASP A 462 -29.52 9.75 11.04
CA ASP A 462 -30.42 10.93 11.01
C ASP A 462 -30.05 12.02 12.03
N SER A 463 -28.94 11.87 12.75
CA SER A 463 -28.52 12.84 13.77
C SER A 463 -27.71 13.98 13.13
N LEU A 464 -27.75 15.18 13.72
CA LEU A 464 -26.89 16.34 13.35
C LEU A 464 -25.36 16.02 13.44
N GLN A 465 -24.99 14.82 13.89
CA GLN A 465 -23.64 14.33 14.16
C GLN A 465 -23.48 12.89 13.65
N SER A 466 -23.85 12.67 12.38
CA SER A 466 -23.79 11.35 11.76
C SER A 466 -22.36 10.77 11.75
N ILE A 467 -22.28 9.44 11.91
CA ILE A 467 -21.01 8.73 11.67
C ILE A 467 -20.64 8.95 10.20
N GLN A 468 -19.44 9.47 9.99
CA GLN A 468 -18.88 9.78 8.68
C GLN A 468 -18.01 8.64 8.14
N ASP A 469 -17.36 7.83 8.98
CA ASP A 469 -16.43 6.82 8.49
C ASP A 469 -16.38 5.62 9.47
N ILE A 470 -16.43 4.39 8.94
CA ILE A 470 -16.25 3.16 9.71
C ILE A 470 -15.21 2.31 9.01
N ARG A 471 -14.04 2.18 9.63
CA ARG A 471 -12.91 1.41 9.09
C ARG A 471 -12.81 0.08 9.80
N LEU A 472 -12.72 -1.00 9.03
CA LEU A 472 -12.59 -2.36 9.54
C LEU A 472 -11.36 -3.00 8.87
N ASP A 473 -10.24 -3.12 9.60
CA ASP A 473 -9.02 -3.72 9.04
C ASP A 473 -9.06 -5.22 9.22
N PHE A 474 -9.11 -5.98 8.13
CA PHE A 474 -9.11 -7.45 8.19
C PHE A 474 -7.71 -8.00 7.94
N ASN A 475 -7.33 -9.03 8.70
CA ASN A 475 -6.06 -9.73 8.49
C ASN A 475 -6.11 -10.72 7.31
N ASP A 476 -7.31 -11.15 6.90
CA ASP A 476 -7.51 -12.05 5.77
C ASP A 476 -8.81 -11.75 5.01
N ARG A 477 -8.83 -12.13 3.73
CA ARG A 477 -9.95 -11.89 2.81
C ARG A 477 -11.21 -12.70 3.15
N TYR A 478 -11.09 -13.84 3.83
CA TYR A 478 -12.24 -14.70 4.14
C TYR A 478 -13.14 -14.06 5.21
N HIS A 479 -12.55 -13.62 6.33
CA HIS A 479 -13.30 -12.92 7.37
C HIS A 479 -13.84 -11.57 6.89
N ALA A 480 -13.09 -10.86 6.03
CA ALA A 480 -13.58 -9.65 5.36
C ALA A 480 -14.89 -9.95 4.61
N SER A 481 -14.88 -10.94 3.72
CA SER A 481 -16.05 -11.33 2.93
C SER A 481 -17.24 -11.75 3.79
N LEU A 482 -17.01 -12.50 4.87
CA LEU A 482 -18.05 -12.97 5.77
C LEU A 482 -18.75 -11.82 6.51
N ILE A 483 -17.98 -10.90 7.09
CA ILE A 483 -18.52 -9.75 7.84
C ILE A 483 -19.17 -8.75 6.87
N TYR A 484 -18.53 -8.43 5.74
CA TYR A 484 -19.11 -7.53 4.74
C TYR A 484 -20.43 -8.07 4.18
N GLY A 485 -20.56 -9.39 3.99
CA GLY A 485 -21.80 -10.02 3.54
C GLY A 485 -22.96 -9.93 4.54
N GLN A 486 -22.70 -9.61 5.81
CA GLN A 486 -23.69 -9.53 6.89
C GLN A 486 -24.03 -8.09 7.32
N LEU A 487 -23.25 -7.09 6.88
CA LEU A 487 -23.55 -5.67 7.13
C LEU A 487 -24.69 -5.22 6.20
N ARG A 488 -25.75 -4.65 6.78
CA ARG A 488 -26.97 -4.22 6.08
C ARG A 488 -27.03 -2.69 6.04
N GLY A 489 -27.24 -2.09 4.85
CA GLY A 489 -27.44 -0.65 4.67
C GLY A 489 -26.22 0.15 4.16
N ILE A 490 -25.19 -0.52 3.66
CA ILE A 490 -23.98 0.07 3.06
C ILE A 490 -23.88 -0.42 1.62
N PRO A 491 -23.55 0.41 0.60
CA PRO A 491 -23.36 -0.09 -0.74
C PRO A 491 -22.13 -0.99 -0.75
N TRP A 492 -22.39 -2.25 -1.07
CA TRP A 492 -21.33 -3.17 -1.42
C TRP A 492 -20.86 -2.82 -2.84
N THR A 493 -19.63 -2.37 -2.98
CA THR A 493 -18.94 -2.30 -4.28
C THR A 493 -17.91 -3.43 -4.31
N PRO A 494 -18.03 -4.42 -5.22
CA PRO A 494 -17.01 -5.45 -5.35
C PRO A 494 -15.65 -4.78 -5.63
N SER A 495 -14.61 -5.19 -4.91
CA SER A 495 -13.26 -4.78 -5.28
C SER A 495 -12.90 -5.42 -6.63
N ARG A 496 -12.04 -4.77 -7.42
CA ARG A 496 -11.58 -5.27 -8.73
C ARG A 496 -10.92 -6.66 -8.68
N ASP A 497 -10.60 -7.16 -7.48
CA ASP A 497 -9.96 -8.46 -7.24
C ASP A 497 -10.94 -9.59 -6.88
N PHE A 498 -12.23 -9.30 -6.65
CA PHE A 498 -13.27 -10.33 -6.66
C PHE A 498 -13.67 -10.52 -8.13
N GLY A 499 -13.14 -11.58 -8.77
CA GLY A 499 -13.18 -11.79 -10.22
C GLY A 499 -14.50 -11.43 -10.90
N HIS A 500 -14.41 -11.00 -12.17
CA HIS A 500 -15.48 -10.54 -13.07
C HIS A 500 -16.79 -10.16 -12.37
N ASP A 501 -17.05 -8.85 -12.25
CA ASP A 501 -18.33 -8.33 -11.80
C ASP A 501 -19.42 -8.64 -12.84
N LEU A 502 -19.96 -9.86 -12.76
CA LEU A 502 -21.05 -10.35 -13.59
C LEU A 502 -22.30 -9.48 -13.48
N THR A 503 -22.42 -8.62 -12.46
CA THR A 503 -23.63 -7.83 -12.23
C THR A 503 -23.78 -6.67 -13.22
N VAL A 504 -22.67 -6.08 -13.67
CA VAL A 504 -22.69 -5.07 -14.73
C VAL A 504 -23.06 -5.72 -16.05
N GLU A 505 -22.48 -6.89 -16.34
CA GLU A 505 -22.78 -7.70 -17.52
C GLU A 505 -24.25 -8.16 -17.52
N TRP A 506 -24.77 -8.63 -16.39
CA TRP A 506 -26.19 -8.98 -16.23
C TRP A 506 -27.10 -7.77 -16.41
N ALA A 507 -26.80 -6.63 -15.78
CA ALA A 507 -27.62 -5.43 -15.88
C ALA A 507 -27.66 -4.91 -17.33
N GLN A 508 -26.52 -4.95 -18.03
CA GLN A 508 -26.43 -4.60 -19.45
C GLN A 508 -27.20 -5.59 -20.33
N SER A 509 -26.98 -6.89 -20.13
CA SER A 509 -27.64 -7.95 -20.90
C SER A 509 -29.17 -7.94 -20.72
N LEU A 510 -29.65 -7.76 -19.49
CA LEU A 510 -31.08 -7.64 -19.19
C LEU A 510 -31.67 -6.35 -19.78
N ARG A 511 -30.89 -5.26 -19.87
CA ARG A 511 -31.34 -4.01 -20.47
C ARG A 511 -31.39 -4.06 -22.00
N GLU A 512 -30.45 -4.76 -22.63
CA GLU A 512 -30.48 -5.01 -24.08
C GLU A 512 -31.74 -5.81 -24.47
N LEU A 513 -32.17 -6.72 -23.60
CA LEU A 513 -33.42 -7.48 -23.76
C LEU A 513 -34.70 -6.66 -23.55
N THR A 514 -34.68 -5.62 -22.72
CA THR A 514 -35.84 -4.72 -22.54
C THR A 514 -35.92 -3.62 -23.60
N THR A 515 -34.81 -3.29 -24.26
CA THR A 515 -34.72 -2.20 -25.25
C THR A 515 -34.78 -2.69 -26.70
N SER A 516 -34.44 -3.95 -26.97
CA SER A 516 -34.63 -4.59 -28.28
C SER A 516 -36.07 -5.11 -28.45
N SER A 517 -36.58 -5.06 -29.68
CA SER A 517 -37.92 -5.53 -30.05
C SER A 517 -38.18 -6.99 -29.62
N LEU A 518 -39.39 -7.28 -29.10
CA LEU A 518 -40.00 -8.58 -28.74
C LEU A 518 -39.05 -9.81 -28.65
N PRO A 519 -38.90 -10.43 -27.46
CA PRO A 519 -38.02 -11.58 -27.23
C PRO A 519 -38.15 -12.73 -28.25
N LYS A 520 -37.01 -13.28 -28.69
CA LYS A 520 -36.89 -14.47 -29.56
C LYS A 520 -36.45 -15.70 -28.74
N ASP A 521 -36.46 -16.89 -29.34
CA ASP A 521 -36.05 -18.14 -28.66
C ASP A 521 -34.59 -18.12 -28.17
N GLU A 522 -33.69 -17.45 -28.89
CA GLU A 522 -32.28 -17.26 -28.47
C GLU A 522 -32.16 -16.41 -27.20
N ASP A 523 -33.07 -15.44 -27.01
CA ASP A 523 -33.11 -14.56 -25.84
C ASP A 523 -33.55 -15.31 -24.57
N ILE A 524 -34.40 -16.34 -24.72
CA ILE A 524 -34.85 -17.20 -23.62
C ILE A 524 -33.69 -18.06 -23.08
N SER A 525 -32.82 -18.53 -23.97
CA SER A 525 -31.63 -19.31 -23.59
C SER A 525 -30.63 -18.45 -22.82
N SER A 526 -30.39 -17.23 -23.29
CA SER A 526 -29.55 -16.23 -22.61
C SER A 526 -30.12 -15.82 -21.25
N LEU A 527 -31.44 -15.60 -21.16
CA LEU A 527 -32.13 -15.32 -19.88
C LEU A 527 -31.99 -16.48 -18.90
N ASN A 528 -32.17 -17.72 -19.35
CA ASN A 528 -31.99 -18.89 -18.49
C ASN A 528 -30.56 -19.04 -17.98
N ALA A 529 -29.55 -18.72 -18.79
CA ALA A 529 -28.15 -18.74 -18.36
C ALA A 529 -27.90 -17.72 -17.25
N ILE A 530 -28.37 -16.47 -17.42
CA ILE A 530 -28.29 -15.41 -16.40
C ILE A 530 -29.04 -15.84 -15.12
N LEU A 531 -30.25 -16.38 -15.26
CA LEU A 531 -31.06 -16.83 -14.11
C LEU A 531 -30.43 -18.01 -13.36
N ASN A 532 -29.74 -18.93 -14.03
CA ASN A 532 -29.02 -20.02 -13.38
C ASN A 532 -27.89 -19.50 -12.47
N GLU A 533 -27.26 -18.39 -12.86
CA GLU A 533 -26.26 -17.73 -12.03
C GLU A 533 -26.91 -16.93 -10.89
N MET A 534 -28.03 -16.23 -11.17
CA MET A 534 -28.78 -15.45 -10.18
C MET A 534 -29.48 -16.31 -9.13
N ASP A 535 -29.91 -17.53 -9.46
CA ASP A 535 -30.60 -18.43 -8.52
C ASP A 535 -29.74 -18.77 -7.30
N LYS A 536 -28.40 -18.76 -7.46
CA LYS A 536 -27.45 -18.91 -6.34
C LYS A 536 -27.57 -17.78 -5.30
N TYR A 537 -28.18 -16.66 -5.66
CA TYR A 537 -28.39 -15.49 -4.81
C TYR A 537 -29.81 -15.41 -4.23
N THR A 538 -30.66 -16.41 -4.47
CA THR A 538 -31.97 -16.53 -3.80
C THR A 538 -31.86 -16.89 -2.32
N THR A 539 -30.81 -17.63 -1.96
CA THR A 539 -30.55 -18.16 -0.61
C THR A 539 -29.57 -17.29 0.19
N ILE A 540 -28.79 -16.46 -0.51
CA ILE A 540 -27.83 -15.56 0.11
C ILE A 540 -28.55 -14.21 0.27
N GLU A 541 -28.68 -13.72 1.50
CA GLU A 541 -29.30 -12.41 1.83
C GLU A 541 -28.46 -11.21 1.32
N ARG A 542 -28.00 -11.21 0.06
CA ARG A 542 -27.26 -10.11 -0.54
C ARG A 542 -28.24 -9.06 -1.06
N PRO A 543 -28.18 -7.81 -0.59
CA PRO A 543 -29.13 -6.76 -0.96
C PRO A 543 -28.87 -6.12 -2.33
N TYR A 544 -27.70 -6.33 -2.93
CA TYR A 544 -27.27 -5.64 -4.15
C TYR A 544 -28.08 -6.00 -5.42
N PRO A 545 -28.42 -7.28 -5.70
CA PRO A 545 -29.30 -7.61 -6.83
C PRO A 545 -30.70 -7.00 -6.70
N ALA A 546 -31.19 -6.86 -5.45
CA ALA A 546 -32.50 -6.30 -5.12
C ALA A 546 -32.58 -4.77 -5.22
N THR A 547 -31.43 -4.08 -5.21
CA THR A 547 -31.33 -2.61 -5.14
C THR A 547 -30.66 -1.97 -6.37
N SER A 548 -30.25 -2.78 -7.34
CA SER A 548 -29.61 -2.35 -8.60
C SER A 548 -30.60 -2.35 -9.77
N ALA A 549 -30.17 -1.82 -10.93
CA ALA A 549 -30.95 -1.82 -12.18
C ALA A 549 -31.42 -3.21 -12.64
N ILE A 550 -30.82 -4.28 -12.12
CA ILE A 550 -31.21 -5.67 -12.35
C ILE A 550 -32.65 -5.93 -11.91
N TYR A 551 -33.03 -5.48 -10.71
CA TYR A 551 -34.39 -5.70 -10.20
C TYR A 551 -35.42 -5.03 -11.12
N ASP A 552 -35.16 -3.78 -11.52
CA ASP A 552 -36.06 -3.03 -12.39
C ASP A 552 -36.15 -3.66 -13.79
N ASN A 553 -35.02 -4.07 -14.38
CA ASN A 553 -35.03 -4.79 -15.65
C ASN A 553 -35.80 -6.12 -15.56
N LEU A 554 -35.69 -6.87 -14.46
CA LEU A 554 -36.44 -8.10 -14.24
C LEU A 554 -37.95 -7.85 -14.08
N VAL A 555 -38.34 -6.75 -13.42
CA VAL A 555 -39.74 -6.30 -13.36
C VAL A 555 -40.25 -5.99 -14.76
N ASP A 556 -39.48 -5.23 -15.55
CA ASP A 556 -39.84 -4.86 -16.91
C ASP A 556 -40.01 -6.10 -17.80
N ILE A 557 -39.07 -7.05 -17.75
CA ILE A 557 -39.17 -8.33 -18.48
C ILE A 557 -40.39 -9.13 -18.04
N CYS A 558 -40.69 -9.21 -16.74
CA CYS A 558 -41.89 -9.89 -16.23
C CYS A 558 -43.20 -9.24 -16.69
N SER A 559 -43.17 -7.93 -16.93
CA SER A 559 -44.31 -7.11 -17.34
C SER A 559 -44.63 -7.22 -18.84
N LEU A 560 -43.72 -7.77 -19.66
CA LEU A 560 -43.97 -8.02 -21.08
C LEU A 560 -45.18 -8.95 -21.29
N THR A 561 -46.08 -8.55 -22.19
CA THR A 561 -47.31 -9.29 -22.55
C THR A 561 -47.49 -9.36 -24.06
N GLY A 562 -47.85 -10.54 -24.57
CA GLY A 562 -48.21 -10.74 -25.98
C GLY A 562 -48.41 -12.22 -26.29
N ASP A 563 -49.37 -12.55 -27.15
CA ASP A 563 -49.74 -13.94 -27.48
C ASP A 563 -48.58 -14.75 -28.09
N HIS A 564 -47.68 -14.06 -28.80
CA HIS A 564 -46.45 -14.65 -29.35
C HIS A 564 -45.47 -15.11 -28.25
N LEU A 565 -45.39 -14.40 -27.12
CA LEU A 565 -44.47 -14.74 -26.03
C LEU A 565 -44.90 -15.99 -25.27
N GLU A 566 -46.22 -16.19 -25.14
CA GLU A 566 -46.79 -17.39 -24.51
C GLU A 566 -46.65 -18.65 -25.38
N GLN A 567 -46.29 -18.49 -26.66
CA GLN A 567 -45.98 -19.58 -27.59
C GLN A 567 -44.49 -19.93 -27.64
N LEU A 568 -43.60 -19.08 -27.10
CA LEU A 568 -42.17 -19.35 -27.04
C LEU A 568 -41.84 -20.45 -26.03
N GLN A 569 -40.93 -21.35 -26.42
CA GLN A 569 -40.60 -22.51 -25.61
C GLN A 569 -39.80 -22.09 -24.36
N GLY A 570 -40.33 -22.38 -23.17
CA GLY A 570 -39.65 -22.09 -21.89
C GLY A 570 -39.92 -20.70 -21.29
N TRP A 571 -40.65 -19.81 -21.98
CA TRP A 571 -40.97 -18.47 -21.48
C TRP A 571 -41.75 -18.48 -20.16
N ARG A 572 -42.74 -19.38 -20.03
CA ARG A 572 -43.54 -19.52 -18.79
C ARG A 572 -42.69 -19.89 -17.58
N GLU A 573 -41.69 -20.73 -17.78
CA GLU A 573 -40.79 -21.20 -16.74
C GLU A 573 -39.82 -20.08 -16.30
N VAL A 574 -39.21 -19.39 -17.27
CA VAL A 574 -38.39 -18.20 -17.04
C VAL A 574 -39.17 -17.14 -16.27
N ARG A 575 -40.40 -16.82 -16.71
CA ARG A 575 -41.26 -15.84 -16.06
C ARG A 575 -41.62 -16.23 -14.62
N ALA A 576 -41.84 -17.53 -14.36
CA ALA A 576 -42.09 -18.02 -13.01
C ALA A 576 -40.84 -17.89 -12.11
N ARG A 577 -39.65 -18.20 -12.63
CA ARG A 577 -38.36 -18.03 -11.92
C ARG A 577 -38.08 -16.57 -11.58
N ILE A 578 -38.28 -15.65 -12.52
CA ILE A 578 -38.12 -14.21 -12.28
C ILE A 578 -39.09 -13.75 -11.18
N ARG A 579 -40.35 -14.20 -11.18
CA ARG A 579 -41.31 -13.84 -10.12
C ARG A 579 -40.88 -14.35 -8.74
N LEU A 580 -40.30 -15.54 -8.66
CA LEU A 580 -39.77 -16.09 -7.41
C LEU A 580 -38.59 -15.26 -6.88
N LEU A 581 -37.66 -14.87 -7.77
CA LEU A 581 -36.55 -13.97 -7.46
C LEU A 581 -37.04 -12.59 -6.99
N LEU A 582 -37.97 -11.96 -7.73
CA LEU A 582 -38.53 -10.67 -7.35
C LEU A 582 -39.26 -10.75 -6.01
N LYS A 583 -39.97 -11.84 -5.73
CA LYS A 583 -40.65 -12.05 -4.44
C LYS A 583 -39.67 -12.22 -3.28
N SER A 584 -38.56 -12.95 -3.46
CA SER A 584 -37.55 -13.09 -2.42
C SER A 584 -36.79 -11.78 -2.18
N TRP A 585 -36.59 -10.98 -3.24
CA TRP A 585 -35.90 -9.70 -3.18
C TRP A 585 -36.79 -8.52 -2.77
N ALA A 586 -38.12 -8.62 -2.84
CA ALA A 586 -39.04 -7.53 -2.49
C ALA A 586 -38.90 -7.07 -1.04
N ALA A 587 -38.74 -8.01 -0.09
CA ALA A 587 -38.52 -7.70 1.32
C ALA A 587 -37.18 -6.95 1.54
N LEU A 588 -36.14 -7.34 0.80
CA LEU A 588 -34.85 -6.64 0.79
C LEU A 588 -34.98 -5.25 0.15
N ARG A 589 -35.71 -5.11 -0.96
CA ARG A 589 -35.90 -3.81 -1.61
C ARG A 589 -36.71 -2.85 -0.73
N GLU A 590 -37.70 -3.31 0.02
CA GLU A 590 -38.46 -2.49 0.95
C GLU A 590 -37.64 -2.09 2.20
N GLU A 591 -36.84 -3.01 2.74
CA GLU A 591 -35.93 -2.73 3.87
C GLU A 591 -34.86 -1.69 3.48
N TYR A 592 -34.33 -1.76 2.25
CA TYR A 592 -33.24 -0.89 1.79
C TYR A 592 -33.72 0.37 1.04
N GLY A 593 -34.88 0.35 0.38
CA GLY A 593 -35.45 1.48 -0.35
C GLY A 593 -35.97 2.61 0.56
N LYS A 594 -36.16 2.34 1.85
CA LYS A 594 -36.42 3.35 2.90
C LYS A 594 -35.15 4.06 3.37
N SER A 595 -33.98 3.62 2.92
CA SER A 595 -32.69 4.24 3.24
C SER A 595 -32.33 5.24 2.14
N PRO A 596 -31.76 6.42 2.46
CA PRO A 596 -31.07 7.20 1.43
C PRO A 596 -30.03 6.28 0.79
N GLN A 597 -29.91 6.29 -0.55
CA GLN A 597 -28.85 5.57 -1.27
C GLN A 597 -27.53 5.92 -0.58
N SER A 598 -27.06 5.04 0.29
CA SER A 598 -26.12 5.45 1.32
C SER A 598 -24.80 5.72 0.61
N ILE A 599 -24.32 6.92 0.82
CA ILE A 599 -23.15 7.51 0.17
C ILE A 599 -21.96 6.80 0.82
N TRP A 600 -21.66 5.53 0.52
CA TRP A 600 -20.52 4.79 1.11
C TRP A 600 -19.89 3.88 0.04
N LYS A 601 -18.55 3.87 -0.10
CA LYS A 601 -17.82 3.05 -1.08
C LYS A 601 -16.80 2.17 -0.38
N ILE A 602 -16.63 0.95 -0.89
CA ILE A 602 -15.53 0.07 -0.50
C ILE A 602 -14.29 0.52 -1.28
N GLN A 603 -13.24 0.90 -0.56
CA GLN A 603 -11.92 1.14 -1.15
C GLN A 603 -10.95 0.04 -0.69
N GLU A 604 -10.21 -0.55 -1.63
CA GLU A 604 -9.11 -1.48 -1.35
C GLU A 604 -7.78 -0.73 -1.58
N TYR A 605 -6.89 -0.73 -0.59
CA TYR A 605 -5.51 -0.26 -0.76
C TYR A 605 -4.56 -1.45 -0.65
N SER A 606 -3.89 -1.78 -1.77
CA SER A 606 -2.74 -2.68 -1.79
C SER A 606 -1.47 -1.85 -1.65
N ARG A 607 -0.95 -1.69 -0.42
CA ARG A 607 0.37 -1.08 -0.19
C ARG A 607 1.33 -1.91 0.67
N SER A 608 0.93 -3.11 1.07
CA SER A 608 1.77 -4.16 1.67
C SER A 608 0.98 -5.47 1.69
N SER A 609 1.58 -6.58 2.14
CA SER A 609 1.05 -7.96 2.16
C SER A 609 -0.29 -8.22 2.90
N THR A 610 -1.05 -7.17 3.21
CA THR A 610 -2.36 -7.20 3.87
C THR A 610 -3.37 -6.36 3.07
N SER A 611 -4.47 -6.97 2.62
CA SER A 611 -5.58 -6.26 1.98
C SER A 611 -6.35 -5.45 3.02
N LEU A 612 -6.24 -4.12 2.99
CA LEU A 612 -7.06 -3.22 3.81
C LEU A 612 -8.35 -2.84 3.06
N PHE A 613 -9.49 -2.97 3.74
CA PHE A 613 -10.82 -2.65 3.21
C PHE A 613 -11.44 -1.51 4.05
N TYR A 614 -11.91 -0.45 3.40
CA TYR A 614 -12.49 0.74 4.06
C TYR A 614 -13.98 0.92 3.72
N LEU A 615 -14.79 1.45 4.65
CA LEU A 615 -16.12 1.98 4.37
C LEU A 615 -16.11 3.50 4.60
N ALA A 616 -16.09 4.29 3.53
CA ALA A 616 -16.13 5.75 3.62
C ALA A 616 -17.17 6.33 2.65
N PRO A 617 -17.77 7.49 2.95
CA PRO A 617 -18.58 8.19 2.00
C PRO A 617 -17.76 8.66 0.80
N PRO A 618 -18.28 8.65 -0.45
CA PRO A 618 -17.60 9.26 -1.56
C PRO A 618 -17.22 10.69 -1.17
N SER A 619 -15.91 10.92 -1.24
CA SER A 619 -15.33 12.24 -1.36
C SER A 619 -16.06 12.97 -2.50
N GLY A 620 -16.70 14.09 -2.16
CA GLY A 620 -17.17 15.07 -3.14
C GLY A 620 -16.00 15.68 -3.90
#